data_AF-A0A1G5S6D5-F1
#
_entry.id   AF-A0A1G5S6D5-F1
#
_cell.length_a   1.000
_cell.length_b   1.000
_cell.length_c   1.000
_cell.angle_alpha   90.00
_cell.angle_beta   90.00
_cell.angle_gamma   90.00
#
_symmetry.space_group_name_H-M   'P 1'
#
loop_
_entity.id
_entity.type
_entity.pdbx_description
1 polymer ?
#
loop_
_entity_poly.entity_id
_entity_poly.type
_entity_poly.pdbx_seq_one_letter_code
_entity_poly.pdbx_strand_id
1 'polypeptide(L)'
;MGLKTGLIKGGKIVAHKLAPDVVNLGAKIGTEIIEKQKSLVKIPNLKDVHIDEALRILKDELNLIPTSAVAKPNIAYANESENEVVYSEPRFGRRVNPKTMVKVYYLTQEVIDKSKELLDNSVQEFKMPVVVGLNIEEAREDLQGLGLRVTEKLEKPNLKFVNTVDGQVTRVTLPGDKKVISKLKTGDRICLYFVNEEVILESKAIRDHKEQEKQALIDKVGQVAQGVAKGIHTGAVEAPRHIAKGIKTPFKKKKVRDVKRKEK
;
A
#
# COMPACT_ATOMS: atom_id res chain seq x y z
N MET A 1 -9.52 48.91 -31.64
CA MET A 1 -9.38 47.74 -30.74
C MET A 1 -8.84 48.27 -29.42
N GLY A 2 -9.49 48.30 -28.26
CA GLY A 2 -10.63 47.55 -27.74
C GLY A 2 -10.19 46.51 -26.72
N LEU A 3 -10.27 46.83 -25.41
CA LEU A 3 -10.44 45.99 -24.17
C LEU A 3 -9.57 46.48 -23.00
N LYS A 4 -10.09 47.29 -22.06
CA LYS A 4 -10.90 47.00 -20.85
C LYS A 4 -10.05 46.79 -19.58
N THR A 5 -9.70 47.90 -18.92
CA THR A 5 -9.37 47.96 -17.49
C THR A 5 -10.60 48.46 -16.72
N GLY A 6 -11.17 47.62 -15.87
CA GLY A 6 -12.30 47.97 -15.02
C GLY A 6 -11.83 48.66 -13.73
N LEU A 7 -12.17 49.93 -13.58
CA LEU A 7 -12.20 50.64 -12.29
C LEU A 7 -13.38 51.60 -12.34
N ILE A 8 -14.50 51.15 -11.76
CA ILE A 8 -15.74 51.91 -11.68
C ILE A 8 -15.58 52.94 -10.55
N LYS A 9 -15.83 54.18 -10.96
CA LYS A 9 -15.95 55.41 -10.16
C LYS A 9 -17.01 55.28 -9.06
N GLY A 10 -16.76 55.98 -7.96
CA GLY A 10 -17.81 56.72 -7.25
C GLY A 10 -18.48 56.01 -6.09
N GLY A 11 -18.04 56.33 -4.88
CA GLY A 11 -18.75 56.01 -3.65
C GLY A 11 -18.37 56.98 -2.55
N LYS A 12 -18.81 58.24 -2.68
CA LYS A 12 -18.80 59.20 -1.57
C LYS A 12 -19.56 58.57 -0.40
N ILE A 13 -18.93 58.65 0.76
CA ILE A 13 -19.44 58.28 2.07
C ILE A 13 -20.83 58.86 2.26
N VAL A 14 -21.86 58.01 2.27
CA VAL A 14 -23.19 58.38 2.72
C VAL A 14 -23.37 57.78 4.11
N ALA A 15 -22.96 58.56 5.11
CA ALA A 15 -23.34 58.36 6.50
C ALA A 15 -24.83 58.71 6.67
N HIS A 16 -25.71 57.88 6.13
CA HIS A 16 -27.14 57.98 6.43
C HIS A 16 -27.41 57.34 7.78
N LYS A 17 -27.67 58.21 8.78
CA LYS A 17 -28.57 58.00 9.92
C LYS A 17 -28.70 56.54 10.37
N LEU A 18 -27.63 55.98 10.94
CA LEU A 18 -27.81 54.89 11.88
C LEU A 18 -28.41 55.50 13.14
N ALA A 19 -29.60 55.05 13.52
CA ALA A 19 -30.22 55.48 14.78
C ALA A 19 -29.21 55.25 15.92
N PRO A 20 -29.05 56.20 16.86
CA PRO A 20 -28.09 56.06 17.96
C PRO A 20 -28.27 54.74 18.72
N ASP A 21 -29.48 54.21 18.75
CA ASP A 21 -29.80 52.91 19.36
C ASP A 21 -29.12 51.71 18.68
N VAL A 22 -28.90 51.72 17.37
CA VAL A 22 -28.25 50.61 16.65
C VAL A 22 -26.74 50.63 16.86
N VAL A 23 -26.14 51.83 16.91
CA VAL A 23 -24.70 52.01 17.21
C VAL A 23 -24.44 51.66 18.68
N ASN A 24 -25.34 52.05 19.58
CA ASN A 24 -25.27 51.70 21.00
C ASN A 24 -25.52 50.21 21.26
N LEU A 25 -26.38 49.53 20.49
CA LEU A 25 -26.54 48.07 20.56
C LEU A 25 -25.26 47.37 20.13
N GLY A 26 -24.65 47.78 19.00
CA GLY A 26 -23.40 47.21 18.52
C GLY A 26 -22.24 47.41 19.49
N ALA A 27 -22.15 48.59 20.12
CA ALA A 27 -21.16 48.87 21.16
C ALA A 27 -21.39 48.04 22.43
N LYS A 28 -22.64 47.93 22.92
CA LYS A 28 -22.99 47.11 24.09
C LYS A 28 -22.74 45.62 23.86
N ILE A 29 -23.12 45.10 22.70
CA ILE A 29 -22.85 43.70 22.31
C ILE A 29 -21.34 43.47 22.18
N GLY A 30 -20.60 44.42 21.61
CA GLY A 30 -19.15 44.38 21.50
C GLY A 30 -18.45 44.34 22.86
N THR A 31 -18.85 45.22 23.79
CA THR A 31 -18.29 45.25 25.15
C THR A 31 -18.65 44.00 25.96
N GLU A 32 -19.89 43.52 25.86
CA GLU A 32 -20.30 42.28 26.53
C GLU A 32 -19.54 41.05 26.02
N ILE A 33 -19.26 40.96 24.72
CA ILE A 33 -18.44 39.87 24.15
C ILE A 33 -17.00 39.97 24.64
N ILE A 34 -16.43 41.18 24.71
CA ILE A 34 -15.06 41.40 25.19
C ILE A 34 -14.95 41.07 26.69
N GLU A 35 -15.91 41.48 27.51
CA GLU A 35 -15.97 41.14 28.93
C GLU A 35 -16.15 39.64 29.15
N LYS A 36 -17.04 38.99 28.38
CA LYS A 36 -17.20 37.54 28.39
C LYS A 36 -15.92 36.81 27.98
N GLN A 37 -15.08 37.36 27.11
CA GLN A 37 -13.80 36.74 26.75
C GLN A 37 -12.71 36.91 27.81
N LYS A 38 -12.73 38.04 28.56
CA LYS A 38 -11.79 38.32 29.66
C LYS A 38 -12.00 37.40 30.86
N SER A 39 -13.22 36.94 31.12
CA SER A 39 -13.54 36.06 32.25
C SER A 39 -13.28 34.57 31.98
N LEU A 40 -12.98 34.18 30.73
CA LEU A 40 -12.72 32.78 30.38
C LEU A 40 -11.31 32.33 30.79
N VAL A 41 -11.25 31.16 31.42
CA VAL A 41 -10.02 30.49 31.82
C VAL A 41 -9.61 29.51 30.72
N LYS A 42 -8.33 29.51 30.33
CA LYS A 42 -7.80 28.55 29.36
C LYS A 42 -7.39 27.27 30.09
N ILE A 43 -7.89 26.13 29.63
CA ILE A 43 -7.46 24.82 30.15
C ILE A 43 -6.04 24.54 29.63
N PRO A 44 -5.04 24.31 30.49
CA PRO A 44 -3.68 23.95 30.08
C PRO A 44 -3.66 22.56 29.44
N ASN A 45 -2.57 22.25 28.74
CA ASN A 45 -2.35 20.88 28.27
C ASN A 45 -1.81 20.04 29.43
N LEU A 46 -2.62 19.11 29.91
CA LEU A 46 -2.26 18.20 31.01
C LEU A 46 -2.09 16.76 30.50
N LYS A 47 -1.83 16.57 29.20
CA LYS A 47 -1.47 15.25 28.65
C LYS A 47 -0.16 14.80 29.30
N ASP A 48 -0.07 13.50 29.60
CA ASP A 48 1.15 12.84 30.14
C ASP A 48 1.49 13.29 31.58
N VAL A 49 0.55 13.95 32.26
CA VAL A 49 0.67 14.33 33.67
C VAL A 49 -0.07 13.31 34.52
N HIS A 50 0.43 13.02 35.72
CA HIS A 50 -0.24 12.15 36.68
C HIS A 50 -1.62 12.73 37.07
N ILE A 51 -2.62 11.86 37.19
CA ILE A 51 -4.02 12.28 37.45
C ILE A 51 -4.14 13.20 38.67
N ASP A 52 -3.47 12.89 39.78
CA ASP A 52 -3.56 13.70 41.01
C ASP A 52 -3.04 15.13 40.82
N GLU A 53 -1.95 15.29 40.07
CA GLU A 53 -1.37 16.59 39.77
C GLU A 53 -2.27 17.37 38.81
N ALA A 54 -2.82 16.70 37.79
CA ALA A 54 -3.77 17.31 36.86
C ALA A 54 -5.03 17.80 37.58
N LEU A 55 -5.58 17.01 38.51
CA LEU A 55 -6.74 17.42 39.31
C LEU A 55 -6.42 18.62 40.21
N ARG A 56 -5.23 18.63 40.82
CA ARG A 56 -4.75 19.75 41.65
C ARG A 56 -4.67 21.05 40.84
N ILE A 57 -4.00 21.03 39.68
CA ILE A 57 -3.84 22.21 38.81
C ILE A 57 -5.21 22.76 38.37
N LEU A 58 -6.13 21.87 37.96
CA LEU A 58 -7.47 22.30 37.52
C LEU A 58 -8.30 22.94 38.64
N LYS A 59 -8.17 22.42 39.86
CA LYS A 59 -8.93 22.92 41.01
C LYS A 59 -8.31 24.19 41.60
N ASP A 60 -7.02 24.15 41.90
CA ASP A 60 -6.35 25.17 42.73
C ASP A 60 -5.92 26.38 41.91
N GLU A 61 -5.41 26.18 40.68
CA GLU A 61 -4.91 27.27 39.85
C GLU A 61 -5.99 27.89 38.95
N LEU A 62 -6.94 27.07 38.49
CA LEU A 62 -7.90 27.46 37.44
C LEU A 62 -9.34 27.59 37.94
N ASN A 63 -9.60 27.23 39.20
CA ASN A 63 -10.91 27.27 39.84
C ASN A 63 -11.98 26.55 39.00
N LEU A 64 -11.61 25.40 38.42
CA LEU A 64 -12.50 24.50 37.68
C LEU A 64 -12.95 23.34 38.58
N ILE A 65 -13.96 22.59 38.14
CA ILE A 65 -14.47 21.41 38.86
C ILE A 65 -14.00 20.15 38.13
N PRO A 66 -12.84 19.58 38.50
CA PRO A 66 -12.33 18.42 37.81
C PRO A 66 -13.05 17.14 38.26
N THR A 67 -13.25 16.21 37.34
CA THR A 67 -13.83 14.88 37.55
C THR A 67 -12.99 13.86 36.80
N SER A 68 -12.59 12.78 37.45
CA SER A 68 -11.76 11.74 36.82
C SER A 68 -12.62 10.63 36.21
N ALA A 69 -12.23 10.11 35.05
CA ALA A 69 -12.84 8.95 34.41
C ALA A 69 -11.77 8.05 33.79
N VAL A 70 -12.03 6.75 33.76
CA VAL A 70 -11.11 5.80 33.11
C VAL A 70 -11.27 5.91 31.59
N ALA A 71 -10.16 6.03 30.86
CA ALA A 71 -10.17 6.08 29.41
C ALA A 71 -10.58 4.74 28.79
N LYS A 72 -11.17 4.78 27.58
CA LYS A 72 -11.44 3.56 26.82
C LYS A 72 -10.14 3.01 26.21
N PRO A 73 -9.96 1.67 26.14
CA PRO A 73 -8.80 1.07 25.48
C PRO A 73 -8.64 1.54 24.02
N ASN A 74 -7.41 1.85 23.64
CA ASN A 74 -7.05 2.31 22.29
C ASN A 74 -5.59 1.93 22.02
N ILE A 75 -5.29 1.49 20.81
CA ILE A 75 -3.93 1.13 20.34
C ILE A 75 -2.90 2.23 20.66
N ALA A 76 -3.31 3.51 20.62
CA ALA A 76 -2.45 4.64 20.96
C ALA A 76 -1.90 4.61 22.40
N TYR A 77 -2.55 3.90 23.31
CA TYR A 77 -2.20 3.84 24.74
C TYR A 77 -1.33 2.63 25.10
N ALA A 78 -0.96 1.78 24.14
CA ALA A 78 -0.19 0.56 24.40
C ALA A 78 1.19 0.81 25.04
N ASN A 79 1.77 2.01 24.82
CA ASN A 79 3.09 2.40 25.30
C ASN A 79 3.06 3.54 26.33
N GLU A 80 1.89 3.97 26.77
CA GLU A 80 1.73 5.04 27.77
C GLU A 80 1.83 4.46 29.20
N SER A 81 2.02 5.31 30.22
CA SER A 81 2.17 4.87 31.60
C SER A 81 0.85 4.87 32.37
N GLU A 82 0.82 4.12 33.48
CA GLU A 82 -0.33 4.10 34.38
C GLU A 82 -0.57 5.47 35.04
N ASN A 83 -1.84 5.79 35.29
CA ASN A 83 -2.32 7.01 35.94
C ASN A 83 -1.98 8.31 35.21
N GLU A 84 -1.51 8.22 33.96
CA GLU A 84 -1.32 9.38 33.09
C GLU A 84 -2.63 9.83 32.45
N VAL A 85 -2.75 11.14 32.31
CA VAL A 85 -3.88 11.79 31.67
C VAL A 85 -3.70 11.78 30.15
N VAL A 86 -4.72 11.30 29.44
CA VAL A 86 -4.69 11.18 27.98
C VAL A 86 -5.50 12.25 27.27
N TYR A 87 -6.67 12.61 27.81
CA TYR A 87 -7.52 13.67 27.26
C TYR A 87 -8.50 14.22 28.29
N SER A 88 -9.13 15.35 27.95
CA SER A 88 -10.16 15.96 28.79
C SER A 88 -11.38 16.40 27.99
N GLU A 89 -12.51 16.53 28.68
CA GLU A 89 -13.75 17.12 28.19
C GLU A 89 -14.20 18.22 29.15
N PRO A 90 -14.13 19.51 28.76
CA PRO A 90 -13.71 20.05 27.47
C PRO A 90 -12.21 19.84 27.16
N ARG A 91 -11.86 19.78 25.86
CA ARG A 91 -10.48 19.53 25.39
C ARG A 91 -9.49 20.56 25.90
N PHE A 92 -8.27 20.09 26.21
CA PHE A 92 -7.13 20.95 26.52
C PHE A 92 -6.94 22.09 25.50
N GLY A 93 -6.52 23.24 26.00
CA GLY A 93 -6.36 24.47 25.21
C GLY A 93 -7.64 25.28 25.00
N ARG A 94 -8.83 24.72 25.29
CA ARG A 94 -10.11 25.44 25.19
C ARG A 94 -10.25 26.45 26.33
N ARG A 95 -10.89 27.59 26.02
CA ARG A 95 -11.30 28.60 26.99
C ARG A 95 -12.70 28.27 27.53
N VAL A 96 -12.85 28.20 28.84
CA VAL A 96 -14.09 27.82 29.54
C VAL A 96 -14.40 28.82 30.64
N ASN A 97 -15.67 28.85 31.08
CA ASN A 97 -16.04 29.67 32.22
C ASN A 97 -15.39 29.10 33.51
N PRO A 98 -15.05 29.95 34.49
CA PRO A 98 -14.70 29.48 35.83
C PRO A 98 -15.79 28.57 36.39
N LYS A 99 -15.44 27.60 37.25
CA LYS A 99 -16.35 26.59 37.80
C LYS A 99 -17.01 25.65 36.78
N THR A 100 -16.49 25.60 35.55
CA THR A 100 -16.92 24.58 34.57
C THR A 100 -16.43 23.21 35.01
N MET A 101 -17.27 22.18 34.79
CA MET A 101 -16.90 20.79 35.00
C MET A 101 -15.95 20.32 33.90
N VAL A 102 -14.80 19.75 34.28
CA VAL A 102 -13.83 19.16 33.37
C VAL A 102 -13.69 17.69 33.70
N LYS A 103 -14.07 16.81 32.76
CA LYS A 103 -13.78 15.38 32.85
C LYS A 103 -12.37 15.14 32.35
N VAL A 104 -11.55 14.49 33.17
CA VAL A 104 -10.16 14.14 32.88
C VAL A 104 -10.11 12.62 32.74
N TYR A 105 -9.66 12.16 31.58
CA TYR A 105 -9.55 10.74 31.31
C TYR A 105 -8.12 10.27 31.54
N TYR A 106 -7.96 9.26 32.39
CA TYR A 106 -6.67 8.68 32.74
C TYR A 106 -6.59 7.19 32.39
N LEU A 107 -5.37 6.69 32.30
CA LEU A 107 -5.08 5.29 32.01
C LEU A 107 -4.93 4.48 33.30
N THR A 108 -5.51 3.29 33.31
CA THR A 108 -5.24 2.26 34.31
C THR A 108 -4.45 1.12 33.67
N GLN A 109 -3.77 0.31 34.49
CA GLN A 109 -3.05 -0.85 33.97
C GLN A 109 -3.94 -1.75 33.09
N GLU A 110 -5.19 -2.00 33.49
CA GLU A 110 -6.13 -2.79 32.70
C GLU A 110 -6.41 -2.22 31.30
N VAL A 111 -6.45 -0.89 31.17
CA VAL A 111 -6.69 -0.22 29.88
C VAL A 111 -5.44 -0.32 29.00
N ILE A 112 -4.26 -0.21 29.59
CA ILE A 112 -2.98 -0.37 28.89
C ILE A 112 -2.83 -1.80 28.38
N ASP A 113 -3.12 -2.79 29.22
CA ASP A 113 -3.03 -4.21 28.84
C ASP A 113 -4.01 -4.54 27.71
N LYS A 114 -5.27 -4.11 27.81
CA LYS A 114 -6.25 -4.22 26.71
C LYS A 114 -5.80 -3.47 25.46
N SER A 115 -5.08 -2.35 25.60
CA SER A 115 -4.56 -1.58 24.47
C SER A 115 -3.38 -2.28 23.78
N LYS A 116 -2.54 -2.99 24.53
CA LYS A 116 -1.49 -3.88 24.00
C LYS A 116 -2.10 -5.08 23.29
N GLU A 117 -3.11 -5.72 23.89
CA GLU A 117 -3.87 -6.78 23.21
C GLU A 117 -4.49 -6.28 21.91
N LEU A 118 -5.03 -5.05 21.87
CA LEU A 118 -5.54 -4.44 20.64
C LEU A 118 -4.44 -4.18 19.61
N LEU A 119 -3.23 -3.84 20.03
CA LEU A 119 -2.06 -3.67 19.16
C LEU A 119 -1.62 -5.02 18.58
N ASP A 120 -1.54 -6.06 19.40
CA ASP A 120 -1.13 -7.41 19.00
C ASP A 120 -2.18 -8.06 18.07
N ASN A 121 -3.47 -7.81 18.33
CA ASN A 121 -4.57 -8.22 17.46
C ASN A 121 -4.74 -7.30 16.23
N SER A 122 -4.00 -6.18 16.16
CA SER A 122 -4.09 -5.30 15.01
C SER A 122 -3.43 -5.98 13.81
N VAL A 123 -4.17 -6.00 12.70
CA VAL A 123 -3.73 -6.62 11.46
C VAL A 123 -2.54 -5.83 10.92
N GLN A 124 -1.33 -6.36 11.09
CA GLN A 124 -0.12 -5.69 10.64
C GLN A 124 -0.04 -5.81 9.11
N GLU A 125 0.02 -4.67 8.43
CA GLU A 125 0.24 -4.63 6.98
C GLU A 125 1.74 -4.69 6.70
N PHE A 126 2.17 -5.67 5.92
CA PHE A 126 3.57 -5.79 5.50
C PHE A 126 3.68 -6.07 4.00
N LYS A 127 4.86 -5.80 3.45
CA LYS A 127 5.17 -6.13 2.05
C LYS A 127 5.49 -7.61 1.94
N MET A 128 5.05 -8.23 0.83
CA MET A 128 5.34 -9.63 0.55
C MET A 128 6.87 -9.89 0.57
N PRO A 129 7.38 -10.78 1.43
CA PRO A 129 8.78 -11.18 1.40
C PRO A 129 9.11 -11.98 0.12
N VAL A 130 10.37 -11.93 -0.31
CA VAL A 130 10.83 -12.68 -1.48
C VAL A 130 11.07 -14.13 -1.09
N VAL A 131 10.06 -14.97 -1.33
CA VAL A 131 10.13 -16.42 -1.04
C VAL A 131 10.27 -17.30 -2.29
N VAL A 132 10.23 -16.70 -3.48
CA VAL A 132 10.43 -17.44 -4.74
C VAL A 132 11.89 -17.85 -4.84
N GLY A 133 12.12 -19.13 -5.10
CA GLY A 133 13.44 -19.74 -5.20
C GLY A 133 13.94 -20.40 -3.90
N LEU A 134 13.29 -20.15 -2.77
CA LEU A 134 13.57 -20.82 -1.49
C LEU A 134 13.01 -22.24 -1.48
N ASN A 135 13.45 -23.03 -0.49
CA ASN A 135 12.81 -24.30 -0.17
C ASN A 135 11.39 -24.06 0.37
N ILE A 136 10.46 -24.96 0.06
CA ILE A 136 9.08 -24.90 0.50
C ILE A 136 8.93 -24.86 2.02
N GLU A 137 9.79 -25.58 2.74
CA GLU A 137 9.78 -25.65 4.21
C GLU A 137 10.19 -24.30 4.83
N GLU A 138 11.31 -23.74 4.38
CA GLU A 138 11.81 -22.42 4.80
C GLU A 138 10.81 -21.32 4.47
N ALA A 139 10.29 -21.32 3.24
CA ALA A 139 9.30 -20.35 2.81
C ALA A 139 8.00 -20.45 3.63
N ARG A 140 7.60 -21.65 4.04
CA ARG A 140 6.43 -21.86 4.89
C ARG A 140 6.66 -21.27 6.28
N GLU A 141 7.80 -21.58 6.90
CA GLU A 141 8.15 -21.10 8.23
C GLU A 141 8.19 -19.57 8.27
N ASP A 142 8.88 -18.95 7.32
CA ASP A 142 8.98 -17.49 7.21
C ASP A 142 7.60 -16.83 7.08
N LEU A 143 6.73 -17.38 6.23
CA LEU A 143 5.41 -16.80 5.98
C LEU A 143 4.44 -17.04 7.14
N GLN A 144 4.52 -18.19 7.80
CA GLN A 144 3.74 -18.48 9.00
C GLN A 144 4.20 -17.64 10.20
N GLY A 145 5.50 -17.37 10.31
CA GLY A 145 6.07 -16.45 11.31
C GLY A 145 5.53 -15.01 11.16
N LEU A 146 5.19 -14.61 9.93
CA LEU A 146 4.49 -13.34 9.65
C LEU A 146 2.97 -13.42 9.88
N GLY A 147 2.47 -14.55 10.39
CA GLY A 147 1.06 -14.81 10.67
C GLY A 147 0.20 -15.03 9.42
N LEU A 148 0.80 -15.42 8.29
CA LEU A 148 0.05 -15.79 7.08
C LEU A 148 -0.42 -17.24 7.13
N ARG A 149 -1.55 -17.50 6.48
CA ARG A 149 -2.07 -18.86 6.30
C ARG A 149 -1.59 -19.42 4.97
N VAL A 150 -0.58 -20.28 5.02
CA VAL A 150 0.05 -20.88 3.86
C VAL A 150 -0.72 -22.13 3.40
N THR A 151 -0.91 -22.25 2.08
CA THR A 151 -1.38 -23.48 1.42
C THR A 151 -0.41 -23.85 0.32
N GLU A 152 -0.05 -25.12 0.24
CA GLU A 152 0.92 -25.59 -0.75
C GLU A 152 0.22 -26.26 -1.92
N LYS A 153 0.77 -26.07 -3.12
CA LYS A 153 0.27 -26.66 -4.34
C LYS A 153 1.43 -27.10 -5.21
N LEU A 154 1.34 -28.33 -5.69
CA LEU A 154 2.30 -28.84 -6.65
C LEU A 154 2.11 -28.16 -8.02
N GLU A 155 3.21 -27.78 -8.65
CA GLU A 155 3.22 -27.26 -10.01
C GLU A 155 2.89 -28.33 -11.05
N LYS A 156 2.36 -27.89 -12.19
CA LYS A 156 2.24 -28.77 -13.35
C LYS A 156 3.58 -28.84 -14.10
N PRO A 157 3.96 -30.00 -14.64
CA PRO A 157 5.17 -30.15 -15.44
C PRO A 157 5.27 -29.11 -16.55
N ASN A 158 6.43 -28.47 -16.66
CA ASN A 158 6.69 -27.40 -17.62
C ASN A 158 8.18 -27.31 -17.93
N LEU A 159 8.51 -26.94 -19.16
CA LEU A 159 9.89 -26.71 -19.60
C LEU A 159 10.66 -25.71 -18.72
N LYS A 160 9.96 -24.81 -18.01
CA LYS A 160 10.57 -23.86 -17.08
C LYS A 160 11.19 -24.50 -15.83
N PHE A 161 10.79 -25.73 -15.50
CA PHE A 161 11.17 -26.42 -14.26
C PHE A 161 12.23 -27.50 -14.49
N VAL A 162 12.83 -27.55 -15.68
CA VAL A 162 13.85 -28.55 -16.02
C VAL A 162 15.14 -28.39 -15.20
N ASN A 163 15.47 -27.15 -14.85
CA ASN A 163 16.69 -26.78 -14.13
C ASN A 163 16.41 -26.30 -12.70
N THR A 164 15.22 -26.56 -12.16
CA THR A 164 14.87 -26.21 -10.77
C THR A 164 15.27 -27.33 -9.82
N VAL A 165 15.38 -26.99 -8.53
CA VAL A 165 15.71 -27.94 -7.47
C VAL A 165 14.43 -28.51 -6.86
N ASP A 166 14.50 -29.72 -6.32
CA ASP A 166 13.40 -30.32 -5.56
C ASP A 166 12.99 -29.43 -4.37
N GLY A 167 11.69 -29.37 -4.11
CA GLY A 167 11.09 -28.54 -3.06
C GLY A 167 11.17 -27.03 -3.31
N GLN A 168 11.60 -26.58 -4.49
CA GLN A 168 11.80 -25.15 -4.75
C GLN A 168 10.46 -24.42 -5.03
N VAL A 169 10.25 -23.29 -4.37
CA VAL A 169 9.09 -22.41 -4.61
C VAL A 169 9.25 -21.67 -5.94
N THR A 170 8.27 -21.81 -6.83
CA THR A 170 8.28 -21.19 -8.17
C THR A 170 7.48 -19.90 -8.24
N ARG A 171 6.36 -19.82 -7.52
CA ARG A 171 5.50 -18.63 -7.47
C ARG A 171 4.63 -18.60 -6.22
N VAL A 172 4.16 -17.41 -5.88
CA VAL A 172 3.18 -17.19 -4.82
C VAL A 172 1.96 -16.49 -5.38
N THR A 173 0.77 -16.95 -4.99
CA THR A 173 -0.50 -16.33 -5.36
C THR A 173 -1.43 -16.22 -4.16
N LEU A 174 -2.47 -15.42 -4.28
CA LEU A 174 -3.64 -15.49 -3.41
C LEU A 174 -4.57 -16.63 -3.87
N PRO A 175 -5.54 -17.04 -3.04
CA PRO A 175 -6.55 -18.02 -3.41
C PRO A 175 -7.24 -17.67 -4.74
N GLY A 176 -7.41 -18.69 -5.60
CA GLY A 176 -7.95 -18.51 -6.95
C GLY A 176 -6.97 -17.91 -7.96
N ASP A 177 -5.66 -18.14 -7.76
CA ASP A 177 -4.57 -17.74 -8.68
C ASP A 177 -4.46 -16.23 -8.93
N LYS A 178 -4.97 -15.44 -7.98
CA LYS A 178 -4.85 -13.98 -8.02
C LYS A 178 -3.41 -13.58 -7.68
N LYS A 179 -2.85 -12.63 -8.41
CA LYS A 179 -1.52 -12.10 -8.10
C LYS A 179 -1.51 -11.45 -6.72
N VAL A 180 -0.43 -11.66 -5.98
CA VAL A 180 -0.20 -11.01 -4.70
C VAL A 180 -0.09 -9.50 -4.94
N ILE A 181 -0.99 -8.73 -4.30
CA ILE A 181 -0.93 -7.27 -4.29
C ILE A 181 0.12 -6.86 -3.26
N SER A 182 0.78 -5.73 -3.45
CA SER A 182 2.00 -5.29 -2.75
C SER A 182 1.94 -5.22 -1.22
N LYS A 183 0.76 -5.34 -0.60
CA LYS A 183 0.57 -5.37 0.85
C LYS A 183 -0.26 -6.57 1.26
N LEU A 184 0.24 -7.31 2.22
CA LEU A 184 -0.44 -8.42 2.89
C LEU A 184 -0.75 -8.05 4.33
N LYS A 185 -1.74 -8.75 4.86
CA LYS A 185 -2.25 -8.60 6.22
C LYS A 185 -2.05 -9.89 6.99
N THR A 186 -1.74 -9.79 8.27
CA THR A 186 -1.76 -10.93 9.19
C THR A 186 -3.10 -11.68 9.06
N GLY A 187 -3.05 -13.00 8.89
CA GLY A 187 -4.21 -13.86 8.65
C GLY A 187 -4.61 -14.05 7.18
N ASP A 188 -4.00 -13.32 6.23
CA ASP A 188 -4.24 -13.51 4.80
C ASP A 188 -3.85 -14.94 4.38
N ARG A 189 -4.64 -15.48 3.45
CA ARG A 189 -4.37 -16.80 2.85
C ARG A 189 -3.50 -16.63 1.62
N ILE A 190 -2.43 -17.40 1.53
CA ILE A 190 -1.53 -17.43 0.37
C ILE A 190 -1.32 -18.87 -0.11
N CYS A 191 -1.10 -19.03 -1.41
CA CYS A 191 -0.79 -20.28 -2.05
C CYS A 191 0.66 -20.28 -2.55
N LEU A 192 1.47 -21.19 -2.03
CA LEU A 192 2.81 -21.48 -2.51
C LEU A 192 2.75 -22.57 -3.57
N TYR A 193 3.33 -22.27 -4.73
CA TYR A 193 3.54 -23.26 -5.76
C TYR A 193 4.99 -23.72 -5.72
N PHE A 194 5.20 -25.03 -5.70
CA PHE A 194 6.52 -25.63 -5.66
C PHE A 194 6.63 -26.79 -6.65
N VAL A 195 7.86 -27.19 -6.93
CA VAL A 195 8.19 -28.34 -7.78
C VAL A 195 8.76 -29.45 -6.92
N ASN A 196 8.38 -30.69 -7.23
CA ASN A 196 8.99 -31.88 -6.65
C ASN A 196 9.83 -32.63 -7.71
N GLU A 197 10.55 -33.66 -7.28
CA GLU A 197 11.34 -34.52 -8.19
C GLU A 197 10.51 -35.06 -9.37
N GLU A 198 9.28 -35.50 -9.12
CA GLU A 198 8.39 -36.06 -10.17
C GLU A 198 8.09 -35.03 -11.26
N VAL A 199 7.69 -33.81 -10.87
CA VAL A 199 7.40 -32.71 -11.78
C VAL A 199 8.64 -32.32 -12.58
N ILE A 200 9.83 -32.36 -11.96
CA ILE A 200 11.10 -32.06 -12.62
C ILE A 200 11.43 -33.15 -13.66
N LEU A 201 11.24 -34.43 -13.33
CA LEU A 201 11.46 -35.56 -14.24
C LEU A 201 10.49 -35.50 -15.44
N GLU A 202 9.20 -35.27 -15.19
CA GLU A 202 8.21 -35.10 -16.26
C GLU A 202 8.53 -33.88 -17.13
N SER A 203 9.01 -32.79 -16.52
CA SER A 203 9.45 -31.59 -17.26
C SER A 203 10.65 -31.86 -18.18
N LYS A 204 11.60 -32.71 -17.74
CA LYS A 204 12.73 -33.19 -18.56
C LYS A 204 12.23 -34.06 -19.72
N ALA A 205 11.33 -34.99 -19.47
CA ALA A 205 10.73 -35.83 -20.52
C ALA A 205 10.03 -34.98 -21.60
N ILE A 206 9.31 -33.91 -21.21
CA ILE A 206 8.68 -32.98 -22.15
C ILE A 206 9.72 -32.28 -23.03
N ARG A 207 10.88 -31.90 -22.46
CA ARG A 207 11.98 -31.27 -23.23
C ARG A 207 12.55 -32.24 -24.24
N ASP A 208 12.87 -33.45 -23.79
CA ASP A 208 13.54 -34.45 -24.62
C ASP A 208 12.63 -34.90 -25.77
N HIS A 209 11.31 -35.06 -25.53
CA HIS A 209 10.33 -35.32 -26.60
C HIS A 209 10.29 -34.22 -27.65
N LYS A 210 10.28 -32.94 -27.23
CA LYS A 210 10.29 -31.80 -28.16
C LYS A 210 11.58 -31.71 -28.96
N GLU A 211 12.70 -32.08 -28.36
CA GLU A 211 13.99 -32.11 -29.05
C GLU A 211 14.05 -33.22 -30.08
N GLN A 212 13.54 -34.41 -29.75
CA GLN A 212 13.38 -35.52 -30.69
C GLN A 212 12.46 -35.16 -31.87
N GLU A 213 11.31 -34.53 -31.62
CA GLU A 213 10.40 -34.06 -32.67
C GLU A 213 11.08 -33.04 -33.60
N LYS A 214 11.84 -32.10 -33.03
CA LYS A 214 12.57 -31.10 -33.79
C LYS A 214 13.68 -31.74 -34.63
N GLN A 215 14.41 -32.70 -34.09
CA GLN A 215 15.45 -33.41 -34.82
C GLN A 215 14.85 -34.22 -35.97
N ALA A 216 13.77 -34.96 -35.72
CA ALA A 216 13.05 -35.69 -36.76
C ALA A 216 12.51 -34.78 -37.87
N LEU A 217 12.10 -33.55 -37.54
CA LEU A 217 11.69 -32.55 -38.55
C LEU A 217 12.88 -32.08 -39.40
N ILE A 218 14.04 -31.83 -38.77
CA ILE A 218 15.27 -31.43 -39.47
C ILE A 218 15.72 -32.55 -40.40
N ASP A 219 15.70 -33.80 -39.94
CA ASP A 219 16.10 -34.97 -40.74
C ASP A 219 15.17 -35.16 -41.94
N LYS A 220 13.85 -34.99 -41.75
CA LYS A 220 12.87 -35.02 -42.86
C LYS A 220 13.16 -33.94 -43.90
N VAL A 221 13.44 -32.71 -43.47
CA VAL A 221 13.77 -31.60 -44.39
C VAL A 221 15.09 -31.88 -45.13
N GLY A 222 16.09 -32.42 -44.45
CA GLY A 222 17.36 -32.83 -45.03
C GLY A 222 17.20 -33.93 -46.09
N GLN A 223 16.37 -34.94 -45.83
CA GLN A 223 16.07 -36.00 -46.80
C GLN A 223 15.34 -35.48 -48.04
N VAL A 224 14.37 -34.58 -47.86
CA VAL A 224 13.68 -33.92 -48.98
C VAL A 224 14.67 -33.10 -49.83
N ALA A 225 15.57 -32.34 -49.20
CA ALA A 225 16.59 -31.57 -49.90
C ALA A 225 17.58 -32.46 -50.69
N GLN A 226 18.00 -33.59 -50.11
CA GLN A 226 18.87 -34.56 -50.81
C GLN A 226 18.16 -35.27 -51.96
N GLY A 227 16.87 -35.57 -51.82
CA GLY A 227 16.05 -36.15 -52.90
C GLY A 227 15.91 -35.20 -54.10
N VAL A 228 15.71 -33.89 -53.84
CA VAL A 228 15.68 -32.87 -54.89
C VAL A 228 17.05 -32.71 -55.57
N ALA A 229 18.15 -32.75 -54.81
CA ALA A 229 19.49 -32.66 -55.38
C ALA A 229 19.81 -33.86 -56.30
N LYS A 230 19.45 -35.09 -55.90
CA LYS A 230 19.66 -36.29 -56.73
C LYS A 230 18.78 -36.32 -57.98
N GLY A 231 17.58 -35.74 -57.94
CA GLY A 231 16.71 -35.60 -59.12
C GLY A 231 17.21 -34.63 -60.19
N ILE A 232 18.18 -33.77 -59.88
CA ILE A 232 18.76 -32.80 -60.83
C ILE A 232 19.94 -33.41 -61.60
N HIS A 233 20.49 -34.55 -61.19
CA HIS A 233 21.69 -35.14 -61.80
C HIS A 233 21.43 -36.20 -62.88
N THR A 234 20.17 -36.51 -63.18
CA THR A 234 19.77 -37.41 -64.28
C THR A 234 18.66 -36.76 -65.12
N GLY A 235 19.02 -35.73 -65.88
CA GLY A 235 18.11 -35.08 -66.82
C GLY A 235 18.82 -33.99 -67.61
N ALA A 236 19.09 -34.27 -68.88
CA ALA A 236 19.75 -33.37 -69.80
C ALA A 236 19.06 -32.00 -69.92
N VAL A 237 19.91 -30.98 -70.03
CA VAL A 237 19.75 -29.69 -70.71
C VAL A 237 18.33 -29.37 -71.21
N GLU A 238 17.65 -28.43 -70.53
CA GLU A 238 17.09 -27.24 -71.17
C GLU A 238 16.66 -26.23 -70.09
N ALA A 239 17.11 -24.99 -70.25
CA ALA A 239 16.55 -23.82 -69.59
C ALA A 239 16.48 -22.70 -70.64
N PRO A 240 15.68 -21.62 -70.47
CA PRO A 240 14.77 -21.31 -69.36
C PRO A 240 13.40 -20.77 -69.86
N ARG A 241 12.42 -20.61 -68.95
CA ARG A 241 11.63 -19.35 -68.75
C ARG A 241 10.42 -19.59 -67.86
N HIS A 242 10.14 -18.56 -67.05
CA HIS A 242 8.97 -18.39 -66.17
C HIS A 242 8.93 -19.27 -64.91
N ILE A 243 9.39 -18.72 -63.78
CA ILE A 243 8.56 -18.42 -62.59
C ILE A 243 9.32 -17.34 -61.81
N ALA A 244 9.16 -16.09 -62.26
CA ALA A 244 9.42 -14.90 -61.44
C ALA A 244 8.06 -14.29 -61.14
N LYS A 245 7.41 -14.72 -60.06
CA LYS A 245 6.26 -14.06 -59.41
C LYS A 245 5.97 -14.80 -58.12
N GLY A 246 6.50 -14.31 -57.00
CA GLY A 246 6.18 -14.90 -55.69
C GLY A 246 7.10 -14.62 -54.53
N ILE A 247 8.15 -13.79 -54.64
CA ILE A 247 8.94 -13.39 -53.48
C ILE A 247 8.62 -11.94 -53.12
N LYS A 248 7.49 -11.75 -52.43
CA LYS A 248 7.34 -10.60 -51.52
C LYS A 248 8.02 -11.00 -50.22
N THR A 249 9.28 -10.63 -50.05
CA THR A 249 9.74 -10.30 -48.69
C THR A 249 9.29 -8.87 -48.40
N PRO A 250 8.97 -8.57 -47.13
CA PRO A 250 10.01 -7.86 -46.41
C PRO A 250 10.20 -8.41 -44.99
N PHE A 251 11.43 -8.80 -44.73
CA PHE A 251 12.00 -8.80 -43.39
C PHE A 251 11.77 -7.42 -42.75
N LYS A 252 10.91 -7.34 -41.75
CA LYS A 252 10.91 -6.21 -40.81
C LYS A 252 12.17 -6.32 -39.96
N LYS A 253 13.22 -5.59 -40.36
CA LYS A 253 14.36 -5.29 -39.48
C LYS A 253 13.82 -4.60 -38.23
N LYS A 254 13.90 -5.28 -37.08
CA LYS A 254 13.64 -4.70 -35.77
C LYS A 254 14.74 -3.67 -35.51
N LYS A 255 14.37 -2.39 -35.37
CA LYS A 255 15.27 -1.29 -34.98
C LYS A 255 15.99 -1.68 -33.68
N VAL A 256 17.31 -1.78 -33.76
CA VAL A 256 18.21 -1.68 -32.62
C VAL A 256 18.03 -0.26 -32.06
N ARG A 257 17.67 -0.13 -30.79
CA ARG A 257 17.70 1.14 -30.07
C ARG A 257 19.13 1.35 -29.59
N ASP A 258 19.79 2.36 -30.14
CA ASP A 258 21.04 2.88 -29.61
C ASP A 258 20.83 3.36 -28.17
N VAL A 259 21.57 2.74 -27.27
CA VAL A 259 21.78 3.21 -25.90
C VAL A 259 22.76 4.38 -25.98
N LYS A 260 22.26 5.61 -25.88
CA LYS A 260 23.11 6.76 -25.52
C LYS A 260 23.54 6.59 -24.06
N ARG A 261 24.78 6.16 -23.86
CA ARG A 261 25.57 6.44 -22.65
C ARG A 261 25.62 7.97 -22.47
N LYS A 262 25.16 8.45 -21.32
CA LYS A 262 25.57 9.74 -20.78
C LYS A 262 26.86 9.50 -20.01
N GLU A 263 27.94 10.08 -20.50
CA GLU A 263 29.09 10.44 -19.69
C GLU A 263 29.17 11.97 -19.65
N LYS A 264 29.46 12.47 -18.45
CA LYS A 264 29.62 13.86 -18.00
C LYS A 264 28.34 14.64 -17.70
#